data_AF-A0A2V9QIR4-F1
#
_entry.id   AF-A0A2V9QIR4-F1
#
_cell.length_a   1.000
_cell.length_b   1.000
_cell.length_c   1.000
_cell.angle_alpha   90.00
_cell.angle_beta   90.00
_cell.angle_gamma   90.00
#
_symmetry.space_group_name_H-M   'P 1'
#
loop_
_entity.id
_entity.type
_entity.pdbx_description
1 polymer ?
#
loop_
_entity_poly.entity_id
_entity_poly.type
_entity_poly.pdbx_seq_one_letter_code
_entity_poly.pdbx_strand_id
1 'polypeptide(L)'
;HRWADRRKQVELALFPGYVFVHIDPRERLRVLQLPGVVRLVSFNGIPAPLPEIDIEGLRNGLEQGIYAQPHPYLRAGHRVRVIRGPLAGAHGILVRKKDKLRFVISIDVLMRSVAVELNAEDIVATD
;
A
#
# COMPACT_ATOMS: atom_id res chain seq x y z
N HIS A 1 -0.19 -20.64 -2.30
CA HIS A 1 -0.98 -21.82 -2.73
C HIS A 1 -0.09 -23.05 -2.72
N ARG A 2 -0.58 -24.19 -2.20
CA ARG A 2 0.24 -25.37 -1.89
C ARG A 2 -0.15 -26.51 -2.83
N TRP A 3 0.69 -26.79 -3.81
CA TRP A 3 0.66 -28.04 -4.59
C TRP A 3 1.78 -28.95 -4.08
N ALA A 4 1.52 -30.25 -4.12
CA ALA A 4 2.36 -31.30 -3.56
C ALA A 4 3.83 -31.12 -3.95
N ASP A 5 4.67 -31.07 -2.92
CA ASP A 5 6.11 -31.32 -2.93
C ASP A 5 7.10 -30.26 -3.44
N ARG A 6 6.69 -29.02 -3.71
CA ARG A 6 7.66 -27.92 -3.96
C ARG A 6 7.28 -26.62 -3.26
N ARG A 7 8.12 -26.15 -2.34
CA ARG A 7 8.08 -24.75 -1.86
C ARG A 7 8.60 -23.87 -2.98
N LYS A 8 7.70 -23.19 -3.70
CA LYS A 8 8.06 -22.13 -4.64
C LYS A 8 7.82 -20.78 -4.00
N GLN A 9 8.80 -19.89 -4.12
CA GLN A 9 8.52 -18.47 -3.95
C GLN A 9 7.63 -18.04 -5.11
N VAL A 10 6.52 -17.38 -4.79
CA VAL A 10 5.57 -16.83 -5.75
C VAL A 10 5.35 -15.38 -5.40
N GLU A 11 5.37 -14.53 -6.42
CA GLU A 11 4.99 -13.14 -6.26
C GLU A 11 3.48 -13.06 -6.10
N LEU A 12 3.04 -12.39 -5.03
CA LEU A 12 1.64 -12.13 -4.75
C LEU A 12 1.43 -10.62 -4.75
N ALA A 13 0.34 -10.18 -5.36
CA ALA A 13 -0.04 -8.78 -5.33
C ALA A 13 -0.26 -8.32 -3.88
N LEU A 14 0.30 -7.16 -3.52
CA LEU A 14 0.10 -6.54 -2.20
C LEU A 14 -1.36 -6.10 -1.97
N PHE A 15 -2.04 -5.76 -3.06
CA PHE A 15 -3.47 -5.44 -3.09
C PHE A 15 -4.19 -6.36 -4.06
N PRO A 16 -4.46 -7.63 -3.69
CA PRO A 16 -5.18 -8.55 -4.57
C PRO A 16 -6.52 -7.98 -5.00
N GLY A 17 -6.79 -7.98 -6.31
CA GLY A 17 -8.03 -7.45 -6.89
C GLY A 17 -8.03 -5.93 -7.12
N TYR A 18 -6.91 -5.24 -6.92
CA TYR A 18 -6.77 -3.82 -7.18
C TYR A 18 -5.61 -3.53 -8.12
N VAL A 19 -5.79 -2.52 -8.97
CA VAL A 19 -4.77 -1.94 -9.82
C VAL A 19 -4.81 -0.43 -9.62
N PHE A 20 -3.65 0.18 -9.43
CA PHE A 20 -3.51 1.62 -9.34
C PHE A 20 -3.27 2.19 -10.74
N VAL A 21 -4.00 3.24 -11.09
CA VAL A 21 -3.91 3.90 -12.39
C VAL A 21 -3.66 5.40 -12.21
N HIS A 22 -2.79 5.96 -13.04
CA HIS A 22 -2.58 7.40 -13.14
C HIS A 22 -3.13 7.86 -14.49
N ILE A 23 -4.27 8.52 -14.47
CA ILE A 23 -5.03 8.93 -15.67
C ILE A 23 -5.67 10.30 -15.44
N ASP A 24 -5.97 11.02 -16.51
CA ASP A 24 -6.92 12.13 -16.43
C ASP A 24 -8.33 11.56 -16.10
N PRO A 25 -9.08 12.12 -15.13
CA PRO A 25 -10.43 11.66 -14.81
C PRO A 25 -11.39 11.60 -15.99
N ARG A 26 -11.17 12.38 -17.05
CA ARG A 26 -11.93 12.38 -18.31
C ARG A 26 -11.74 11.07 -19.08
N GLU A 27 -10.61 10.39 -18.90
CA GLU A 27 -10.28 9.13 -19.58
C GLU A 27 -10.81 7.88 -18.85
N ARG A 28 -11.55 8.04 -17.75
CA ARG A 28 -12.07 6.93 -16.93
C ARG A 28 -12.79 5.82 -17.71
N LEU A 29 -13.50 6.19 -18.78
CA LEU A 29 -14.23 5.23 -19.61
C LEU A 29 -13.28 4.26 -20.34
N ARG A 30 -12.10 4.74 -20.75
CA ARG A 30 -11.08 3.89 -21.40
C ARG A 30 -10.63 2.77 -20.46
N VAL A 31 -10.44 3.08 -19.18
CA VAL A 31 -10.06 2.07 -18.17
C VAL A 31 -11.20 1.09 -17.90
N LEU A 32 -12.44 1.57 -17.78
CA LEU A 32 -13.60 0.72 -17.52
C LEU A 32 -13.93 -0.24 -18.68
N GLN A 33 -13.48 0.06 -19.90
CA GLN A 33 -13.65 -0.79 -21.08
C GLN A 33 -12.61 -1.93 -21.17
N LEU A 34 -11.57 -1.90 -20.34
CA LEU A 34 -10.54 -2.94 -20.35
C LEU A 34 -11.09 -4.27 -19.79
N PRO A 35 -10.81 -5.41 -20.43
CA PRO A 35 -11.21 -6.72 -19.90
C PRO A 35 -10.67 -6.95 -18.48
N GLY A 36 -11.53 -7.43 -17.59
CA GLY A 36 -11.19 -7.72 -16.19
C GLY A 36 -11.30 -6.52 -15.25
N VAL A 37 -11.55 -5.30 -15.75
CA VAL A 37 -11.85 -4.15 -14.90
C VAL A 37 -13.33 -4.20 -14.50
N VAL A 38 -13.59 -4.31 -13.20
CA VAL A 38 -14.95 -4.39 -12.66
C VAL A 38 -15.54 -3.00 -12.42
N ARG A 39 -14.78 -2.10 -11.79
CA ARG A 39 -15.18 -0.73 -11.48
C ARG A 39 -13.98 0.11 -11.03
N LEU A 40 -14.13 1.43 -11.08
CA LEU A 40 -13.30 2.34 -10.30
C LEU A 40 -13.83 2.43 -8.86
N VAL A 41 -12.93 2.31 -7.89
CA VAL A 41 -13.27 2.56 -6.48
C VAL A 41 -13.75 4.01 -6.36
N SER A 42 -14.97 4.20 -5.86
CA SER A 42 -15.67 5.48 -5.89
C SER A 42 -16.45 5.72 -4.60
N PHE A 43 -16.54 6.98 -4.17
CA PHE A 43 -17.39 7.43 -3.08
C PHE A 43 -18.38 8.46 -3.63
N ASN A 44 -19.68 8.29 -3.33
CA ASN A 44 -20.75 9.16 -3.85
C ASN A 44 -20.70 9.33 -5.38
N GLY A 45 -20.34 8.27 -6.12
CA GLY A 45 -20.24 8.28 -7.58
C GLY A 45 -18.97 8.95 -8.14
N ILE A 46 -18.09 9.47 -7.30
CA ILE A 46 -16.83 10.11 -7.68
C ILE A 46 -15.69 9.10 -7.49
N PRO A 47 -14.86 8.82 -8.50
CA PRO A 47 -13.66 7.99 -8.35
C PRO A 47 -12.77 8.53 -7.23
N ALA A 48 -12.34 7.64 -6.34
CA ALA A 48 -11.57 8.01 -5.16
C ALA A 48 -10.10 8.24 -5.54
N PRO A 49 -9.59 9.49 -5.48
CA PRO A 49 -8.18 9.75 -5.76
C PRO A 49 -7.32 9.19 -4.63
N LEU A 50 -6.08 8.85 -4.98
CA LEU A 50 -5.05 8.42 -4.04
C LEU A 50 -4.01 9.52 -3.92
N PRO A 51 -3.51 9.82 -2.71
CA PRO A 51 -2.37 10.71 -2.56
C PRO A 51 -1.15 10.14 -3.30
N GLU A 52 -0.54 10.94 -4.17
CA GLU A 52 0.62 10.51 -4.97
C GLU A 52 1.78 10.05 -4.06
N ILE A 53 1.98 10.75 -2.94
CA ILE A 53 3.02 10.43 -1.95
C ILE A 53 2.90 9.01 -1.37
N ASP A 54 1.68 8.49 -1.19
CA ASP A 54 1.48 7.15 -0.61
C ASP A 54 1.83 6.06 -1.62
N ILE A 55 1.45 6.25 -2.90
CA ILE A 55 1.74 5.31 -3.97
C ILE A 55 3.20 5.37 -4.38
N GLU A 56 3.78 6.56 -4.48
CA GLU A 56 5.18 6.74 -4.87
C GLU A 56 6.12 6.27 -3.77
N GLY A 57 5.81 6.56 -2.50
CA GLY A 57 6.52 5.99 -1.37
C GLY A 57 6.51 4.46 -1.44
N LEU A 58 5.33 3.85 -1.55
CA LEU A 58 5.24 2.39 -1.65
C LEU A 58 6.00 1.82 -2.85
N ARG A 59 5.87 2.44 -4.04
CA ARG A 59 6.58 2.02 -5.26
C ARG A 59 8.10 2.05 -5.06
N ASN A 60 8.64 3.18 -4.60
CA ASN A 60 10.07 3.35 -4.34
C ASN A 60 10.59 2.36 -3.31
N GLY A 61 9.82 2.08 -2.26
CA GLY A 61 10.18 1.09 -1.26
C GLY A 61 10.30 -0.32 -1.84
N LEU A 62 9.34 -0.73 -2.67
CA LEU A 62 9.36 -2.05 -3.30
C LEU A 62 10.50 -2.20 -4.30
N GLU A 63 10.75 -1.17 -5.12
CA GLU A 63 11.86 -1.16 -6.08
C GLU A 63 13.23 -1.23 -5.39
N GLN A 64 13.36 -0.64 -4.20
CA GLN A 64 14.57 -0.70 -3.38
C GLN A 64 14.66 -1.96 -2.50
N GLY A 65 13.74 -2.91 -2.67
CA GLY A 65 13.79 -4.22 -2.01
C GLY A 65 13.26 -4.24 -0.57
N ILE A 66 12.53 -3.22 -0.14
CA ILE A 66 11.83 -3.26 1.16
C ILE A 66 10.83 -4.41 1.15
N TYR A 67 10.96 -5.29 2.15
CA TYR A 67 10.00 -6.36 2.33
C TYR A 67 8.64 -5.79 2.76
N ALA A 68 7.64 -6.04 1.92
CA ALA A 68 6.25 -5.66 2.14
C ALA A 68 5.35 -6.89 2.15
N GLN A 69 4.30 -6.85 2.98
CA GLN A 69 3.28 -7.89 3.00
C GLN A 69 1.89 -7.28 3.25
N PRO A 70 0.82 -7.91 2.73
CA PRO A 70 -0.54 -7.51 3.05
C PRO A 70 -0.76 -7.49 4.56
N HIS A 71 -1.52 -6.50 5.02
CA HIS A 71 -1.87 -6.34 6.42
C HIS A 71 -3.36 -6.04 6.58
N PRO A 72 -4.02 -6.53 7.64
CA PRO A 72 -5.36 -6.07 8.00
C PRO A 72 -5.41 -4.54 8.09
N TYR A 73 -6.50 -3.95 7.62
CA TYR A 73 -6.64 -2.49 7.63
C TYR A 73 -6.66 -1.95 9.05
N LEU A 74 -5.86 -0.90 9.30
CA LEU A 74 -5.76 -0.23 10.59
C LEU A 74 -6.20 1.22 10.46
N ARG A 75 -7.11 1.64 11.34
CA ARG A 75 -7.59 3.03 11.48
C ARG A 75 -6.91 3.80 12.61
N ALA A 76 -6.40 3.10 13.63
CA ALA A 76 -5.94 3.70 14.87
C ALA A 76 -4.59 3.13 15.29
N GLY A 77 -3.78 3.97 15.93
CA GLY A 77 -2.44 3.68 16.42
C GLY A 77 -1.59 4.94 16.38
N HIS A 78 -0.31 4.84 16.77
CA HIS A 78 0.60 5.97 16.69
C HIS A 78 0.90 6.28 15.22
N ARG A 79 0.44 7.44 14.76
CA ARG A 79 0.74 7.94 13.43
C ARG A 79 2.19 8.40 13.39
N VAL A 80 2.89 7.96 12.37
CA VAL A 80 4.27 8.34 12.13
C VAL A 80 4.43 8.67 10.65
N ARG A 81 5.44 9.48 10.36
CA ARG A 81 5.88 9.79 9.01
C ARG A 81 7.30 9.30 8.84
N VAL A 82 7.58 8.68 7.70
CA VAL A 82 8.94 8.31 7.33
C VAL A 82 9.67 9.56 6.86
N ILE A 83 10.84 9.84 7.44
CA ILE A 83 11.65 11.02 7.10
C ILE A 83 12.88 10.70 6.25
N ARG A 84 13.26 9.41 6.19
CA ARG A 84 14.48 8.94 5.53
C ARG A 84 14.25 7.60 4.85
N GLY A 85 15.11 7.28 3.89
CA GLY A 85 15.06 6.02 3.16
C GLY A 85 13.98 5.98 2.07
N PRO A 86 13.70 4.78 1.53
CA PRO A 86 12.92 4.60 0.30
C PRO A 86 11.47 5.05 0.40
N LEU A 87 10.93 5.10 1.63
CA LEU A 87 9.55 5.47 1.93
C LEU A 87 9.42 6.91 2.42
N ALA A 88 10.45 7.76 2.29
CA ALA A 88 10.44 9.12 2.81
C ALA A 88 9.20 9.91 2.34
N GLY A 89 8.50 10.52 3.29
CA GLY A 89 7.24 11.24 3.09
C GLY A 89 5.97 10.40 3.26
N ALA A 90 6.08 9.07 3.29
CA ALA A 90 4.92 8.20 3.54
C ALA A 90 4.40 8.35 4.98
N HIS A 91 3.07 8.28 5.12
CA HIS A 91 2.38 8.31 6.41
C HIS A 91 1.78 6.95 6.75
N GLY A 92 1.75 6.61 8.02
CA GLY A 92 1.25 5.31 8.44
C GLY A 92 1.18 5.14 9.95
N ILE A 93 0.82 3.93 10.35
CA ILE A 93 0.68 3.54 11.74
C ILE A 93 1.85 2.64 12.13
N LEU A 94 2.50 2.95 13.25
CA LEU A 94 3.54 2.10 13.80
C LEU A 94 2.94 0.95 14.62
N VAL A 95 3.35 -0.28 14.31
CA VAL A 95 2.90 -1.49 15.01
C VAL A 95 4.11 -2.34 15.40
N ARG A 96 4.13 -2.85 16.63
CA ARG A 96 5.17 -3.80 17.08
C ARG A 96 4.66 -5.23 16.95
N LYS A 97 5.46 -6.12 16.33
CA LYS A 97 5.15 -7.55 16.23
C LYS A 97 6.41 -8.39 16.42
N LYS A 98 6.45 -9.21 17.49
CA LYS A 98 7.56 -10.13 17.81
C LYS A 98 8.93 -9.45 17.68
N ASP A 99 9.09 -8.35 18.42
CA ASP A 99 10.30 -7.49 18.47
C ASP A 99 10.69 -6.74 17.21
N LYS A 100 9.96 -6.87 16.10
CA LYS A 100 10.11 -5.99 14.95
C LYS A 100 9.12 -4.83 14.99
N LEU A 101 9.62 -3.64 14.64
CA LEU A 101 8.79 -2.50 14.28
C LEU A 101 8.32 -2.67 12.84
N ARG A 102 7.02 -2.48 12.64
CA ARG A 102 6.40 -2.50 11.32
C ARG A 102 5.69 -1.18 11.12
N PHE A 103 6.00 -0.55 10.00
CA PHE A 103 5.27 0.61 9.53
C PHE A 103 4.13 0.11 8.65
N VAL A 104 2.91 0.55 8.96
CA VAL A 104 1.70 0.12 8.26
C VAL A 104 1.17 1.29 7.45
N ILE A 105 1.25 1.16 6.13
CA ILE A 105 0.67 2.10 5.17
C ILE A 105 -0.76 1.66 4.92
N SER A 106 -1.72 2.55 5.18
CA SER A 106 -3.14 2.31 4.99
C SER A 106 -3.63 3.05 3.75
N ILE A 107 -4.19 2.32 2.79
CA ILE A 107 -4.85 2.91 1.64
C ILE A 107 -6.35 2.95 1.94
N ASP A 108 -6.80 4.09 2.46
CA ASP A 108 -8.14 4.27 3.03
C ASP A 108 -9.25 3.95 2.03
N VAL A 109 -9.10 4.40 0.78
CA VAL A 109 -10.10 4.16 -0.27
C VAL A 109 -10.30 2.68 -0.57
N LEU A 110 -9.29 1.86 -0.32
CA LEU A 110 -9.35 0.40 -0.51
C LEU A 110 -9.78 -0.34 0.76
N MET A 111 -9.73 0.33 1.92
CA MET A 111 -9.83 -0.32 3.23
C MET A 111 -8.82 -1.49 3.34
N ARG A 112 -7.59 -1.26 2.86
CA ARG A 112 -6.49 -2.22 2.85
C ARG A 112 -5.22 -1.56 3.37
N SER A 113 -4.34 -2.35 3.98
CA SER A 113 -3.04 -1.87 4.44
C SER A 113 -1.92 -2.79 4.01
N VAL A 114 -0.71 -2.25 3.96
CA VAL A 114 0.54 -2.97 3.72
C VAL A 114 1.45 -2.71 4.90
N ALA A 115 2.05 -3.78 5.42
CA ALA A 115 3.09 -3.66 6.45
C ALA A 115 4.46 -3.81 5.81
N VAL A 116 5.34 -2.87 6.13
CA VAL A 116 6.74 -2.83 5.71
C VAL A 116 7.64 -2.84 6.94
N GLU A 117 8.81 -3.48 6.82
CA GLU A 117 9.83 -3.44 7.88
C GLU A 117 10.69 -2.19 7.69
N LEU A 118 10.85 -1.39 8.75
CA LEU A 118 11.67 -0.18 8.78
C LEU A 118 12.46 -0.10 10.10
N ASN A 119 13.55 0.66 10.09
CA ASN A 119 14.29 0.99 11.30
C ASN A 119 13.62 2.15 12.05
N ALA A 120 13.79 2.19 13.38
CA ALA A 120 13.23 3.25 14.20
C ALA A 120 13.80 4.64 13.89
N GLU A 121 15.02 4.71 13.34
CA GLU A 121 15.71 5.95 12.98
C GLU A 121 15.15 6.63 11.72
N ASP A 122 14.34 5.92 10.93
CA ASP A 122 13.77 6.42 9.67
C ASP A 122 12.42 7.11 9.86
N ILE A 123 11.84 7.06 11.07
CA ILE A 123 10.48 7.53 11.35
C ILE A 123 10.45 8.61 12.42
N VAL A 124 9.48 9.51 12.30
CA VAL A 124 9.15 10.51 13.34
C VAL A 124 7.68 10.43 13.68
N ALA A 125 7.34 10.66 14.95
CA ALA A 125 5.97 10.81 15.37
C ALA A 125 5.34 12.02 14.64
N THR A 126 4.09 11.86 14.23
CA THR A 126 3.26 12.96 13.74
C THR A 126 2.16 13.20 14.76
N ASP A 127 1.98 14.46 15.16
CA ASP A 127 0.88 14.90 16.02
C ASP A 127 -0.49 14.73 15.35
#